data_AF-A0A1E7F7B1-F1
#
_entry.id   AF-A0A1E7F7B1-F1
#
_cell.length_a   1.000
_cell.length_b   1.000
_cell.length_c   1.000
_cell.angle_alpha   90.00
_cell.angle_beta   90.00
_cell.angle_gamma   90.00
#
_symmetry.space_group_name_H-M   'P 1'
#
loop_
_entity.id
_entity.type
_entity.pdbx_description
1 polymer ?
#
loop_
_entity_poly.entity_id
_entity_poly.type
_entity_poly.pdbx_seq_one_letter_code
_entity_poly.pdbx_strand_id
1 'polypeptide(L)'
;MQESYDCSSAVARDLSTPQRELQEEEEEEEEEEENRPVILWANYLTYDNLGWSVAECPTWDSTYYCEYAAHCDAKILSRPEGVGYNKTYGSPTVYWYLNDAELLEMGKNADIFIYTGSDFDAIYALKNETMDQIKAVQNEQVYDTLGQGESAWYEQRYAEYDVVGLDMCDVVGRTSATGPKHERRWFRNVYTEPIGSLSTCNVPEEISQPYVPPAQQCVRPQSSIEPNEGETTPMTKPESSTKAEIPAATIQSTEEDSSDSSASRKSLIAFTSVILALVIFCNYNFL
;
A
#
# COMPACT_ATOMS: atom_id res chain seq x y z
N MET A 1 -4.44 -30.97 -5.54
CA MET A 1 -4.34 -30.14 -6.74
C MET A 1 -5.18 -28.91 -6.49
N GLN A 2 -4.52 -27.79 -6.20
CA GLN A 2 -5.17 -26.53 -5.90
C GLN A 2 -5.44 -25.88 -7.26
N GLU A 3 -6.66 -26.00 -7.78
CA GLU A 3 -7.10 -25.35 -9.03
C GLU A 3 -7.38 -23.86 -8.84
N SER A 4 -6.64 -23.17 -7.96
CA SER A 4 -6.68 -21.72 -7.88
C SER A 4 -5.77 -21.20 -8.99
N TYR A 5 -6.38 -20.88 -10.12
CA TYR A 5 -5.74 -20.21 -11.25
C TYR A 5 -5.10 -18.91 -10.74
N ASP A 6 -3.76 -18.85 -10.73
CA ASP A 6 -3.02 -17.68 -10.27
C ASP A 6 -3.00 -16.61 -11.37
N CYS A 7 -4.09 -15.83 -11.43
CA CYS A 7 -4.26 -14.72 -12.37
C CYS A 7 -3.16 -13.67 -12.23
N SER A 8 -2.49 -13.58 -11.07
CA SER A 8 -1.48 -12.54 -10.83
C SER A 8 -0.27 -12.70 -11.76
N SER A 9 0.22 -13.93 -11.93
CA SER A 9 1.48 -14.19 -12.65
C SER A 9 1.37 -14.06 -14.17
N ALA A 10 0.21 -14.40 -14.74
CA ALA A 10 -0.03 -14.31 -16.19
C ALA A 10 -0.38 -12.88 -16.61
N VAL A 11 -1.23 -12.19 -15.85
CA VAL A 11 -1.57 -10.78 -16.12
C VAL A 11 -0.36 -9.88 -15.91
N ALA A 12 0.44 -10.11 -14.86
CA ALA A 12 1.69 -9.38 -14.66
C ALA A 12 2.66 -9.54 -15.84
N ARG A 13 2.74 -10.75 -16.43
CA ARG A 13 3.56 -10.98 -17.62
C ARG A 13 3.05 -10.23 -18.85
N ASP A 14 1.74 -10.30 -19.11
CA ASP A 14 1.13 -9.63 -20.25
C ASP A 14 1.22 -8.10 -20.13
N LEU A 15 1.14 -7.53 -18.92
CA LEU A 15 1.34 -6.10 -18.66
C LEU A 15 2.82 -5.68 -18.68
N SER A 16 3.75 -6.55 -18.28
CA SER A 16 5.18 -6.24 -18.26
C SER A 16 5.84 -6.26 -19.65
N THR A 17 5.19 -6.88 -20.64
CA THR A 17 5.77 -7.07 -21.98
C THR A 17 5.77 -5.76 -22.80
N PRO A 18 4.70 -4.94 -22.78
CA PRO A 18 4.72 -3.59 -23.35
C PRO A 18 5.62 -2.60 -22.58
N GLN A 19 5.79 -2.81 -21.27
CA GLN A 19 6.52 -1.88 -20.37
C GLN A 19 8.05 -1.85 -20.59
N ARG A 20 8.55 -2.51 -21.66
CA ARG A 20 9.98 -2.60 -22.01
C ARG A 20 10.35 -1.89 -23.31
N GLU A 21 9.40 -1.20 -23.93
CA GLU A 21 9.65 -0.37 -25.11
C GLU A 21 8.97 0.99 -24.94
N LEU A 22 9.61 1.91 -24.23
CA LEU A 22 9.33 3.34 -24.40
C LEU A 22 10.65 4.09 -24.42
N GLN A 23 10.88 4.76 -25.54
CA GLN A 23 11.97 5.70 -25.78
C GLN A 23 11.39 6.79 -26.68
N GLU A 24 10.41 7.53 -26.14
CA GLU A 24 9.72 8.67 -26.77
C GLU A 24 9.02 9.54 -25.66
N GLU A 25 9.62 9.65 -24.46
CA GLU A 25 8.91 10.08 -23.21
C GLU A 25 9.14 11.53 -22.74
N GLU A 26 9.97 12.37 -23.37
CA GLU A 26 10.36 13.65 -22.72
C GLU A 26 9.33 14.81 -22.83
N GLU A 27 8.44 14.82 -23.83
CA GLU A 27 7.42 15.89 -23.98
C GLU A 27 6.05 15.51 -23.39
N GLU A 28 5.71 14.22 -23.29
CA GLU A 28 4.49 13.74 -22.61
C GLU A 28 4.66 13.72 -21.08
N GLU A 29 5.86 13.48 -20.56
CA GLU A 29 6.13 13.48 -19.12
C GLU A 29 5.85 14.83 -18.44
N GLU A 30 6.09 15.97 -19.10
CA GLU A 30 5.85 17.30 -18.52
C GLU A 30 4.34 17.64 -18.43
N GLU A 31 3.54 17.29 -19.44
CA GLU A 31 2.07 17.49 -19.41
C GLU A 31 1.37 16.46 -18.49
N GLU A 32 1.90 15.24 -18.39
CA GLU A 32 1.42 14.26 -17.41
C GLU A 32 1.78 14.69 -15.99
N GLU A 33 2.97 15.25 -15.73
CA GLU A 33 3.34 15.70 -14.38
C GLU A 33 2.39 16.77 -13.83
N GLU A 34 1.94 17.69 -14.69
CA GLU A 34 1.03 18.78 -14.32
C GLU A 34 -0.40 18.28 -14.01
N ASN A 35 -0.81 17.13 -14.56
CA ASN A 35 -2.15 16.56 -14.39
C ASN A 35 -2.25 15.45 -13.33
N ARG A 36 -1.14 15.08 -12.67
CA ARG A 36 -1.19 14.06 -11.60
C ARG A 36 -1.93 14.59 -10.37
N PRO A 37 -2.93 13.84 -9.85
CA PRO A 37 -3.62 14.21 -8.63
C PRO A 37 -2.62 14.39 -7.46
N VAL A 38 -2.73 15.52 -6.77
CA VAL A 38 -1.86 15.85 -5.65
C VAL A 38 -2.55 15.54 -4.33
N ILE A 39 -1.92 14.70 -3.53
CA ILE A 39 -2.41 14.24 -2.23
C ILE A 39 -1.64 14.95 -1.11
N LEU A 40 -2.37 15.61 -0.22
CA LEU A 40 -1.89 15.96 1.11
C LEU A 40 -2.17 14.80 2.05
N TRP A 41 -1.15 14.18 2.62
CA TRP A 41 -1.28 13.13 3.62
C TRP A 41 -0.80 13.66 4.97
N ALA A 42 -1.71 13.83 5.94
CA ALA A 42 -1.35 14.45 7.22
C ALA A 42 -2.19 13.96 8.41
N ASN A 43 -1.72 14.28 9.62
CA ASN A 43 -2.40 14.10 10.90
C ASN A 43 -2.02 15.25 11.84
N TYR A 44 -2.96 15.78 12.61
CA TYR A 44 -2.67 16.77 13.64
C TYR A 44 -2.55 16.14 15.02
N LEU A 45 -1.38 16.27 15.63
CA LEU A 45 -1.11 15.76 16.97
C LEU A 45 -1.36 16.85 18.00
N THR A 46 -2.46 16.69 18.75
CA THR A 46 -2.86 17.61 19.84
C THR A 46 -2.04 17.40 21.11
N TYR A 47 -1.54 16.18 21.35
CA TYR A 47 -0.66 15.89 22.49
C TYR A 47 0.57 16.81 22.44
N ASP A 48 0.90 17.46 23.56
CA ASP A 48 2.00 18.43 23.68
C ASP A 48 2.03 19.56 22.64
N ASN A 49 0.90 19.86 21.98
CA ASN A 49 0.80 20.80 20.87
C ASN A 49 1.86 20.55 19.77
N LEU A 50 2.04 19.28 19.39
CA LEU A 50 3.06 18.89 18.41
C LEU A 50 2.79 19.47 17.01
N GLY A 51 1.54 19.53 16.57
CA GLY A 51 1.22 20.09 15.25
C GLY A 51 1.04 19.02 14.18
N TRP A 52 1.26 19.39 12.92
CA TRP A 52 0.97 18.54 11.77
C TRP A 52 2.12 17.58 11.49
N SER A 53 1.85 16.28 11.59
CA SER A 53 2.67 15.24 10.99
C SER A 53 2.23 15.06 9.55
N VAL A 54 3.15 15.14 8.61
CA VAL A 54 2.89 15.04 7.16
C VAL A 54 3.70 13.89 6.55
N ALA A 55 3.32 13.46 5.36
CA ALA A 55 4.06 12.42 4.63
C ALA A 55 5.50 12.84 4.24
N GLU A 56 6.36 11.83 4.09
CA GLU A 56 7.74 11.96 3.63
C GLU A 56 8.02 10.87 2.57
N CYS A 57 7.88 11.25 1.30
CA CYS A 57 8.12 10.41 0.11
C CYS A 57 9.33 10.91 -0.70
N PRO A 58 10.57 10.82 -0.17
CA PRO A 58 11.76 11.16 -0.95
C PRO A 58 11.94 10.25 -2.18
N THR A 59 11.43 9.02 -2.08
CA THR A 59 11.35 8.04 -3.15
C THR A 59 9.98 7.37 -3.09
N TRP A 60 9.56 6.71 -4.17
CA TRP A 60 8.26 6.03 -4.23
C TRP A 60 8.16 4.85 -3.26
N ASP A 61 9.28 4.24 -2.87
CA ASP A 61 9.40 3.05 -2.01
C ASP A 61 9.75 3.37 -0.55
N SER A 62 9.74 4.65 -0.15
CA SER A 62 10.14 5.03 1.22
C SER A 62 9.17 4.51 2.29
N THR A 63 7.89 4.36 1.94
CA THR A 63 6.81 3.88 2.82
C THR A 63 5.57 3.54 1.99
N TYR A 64 4.71 2.69 2.56
CA TYR A 64 3.55 2.10 1.89
C TYR A 64 2.63 3.11 1.19
N TYR A 65 2.41 4.30 1.77
CA TYR A 65 1.52 5.29 1.16
C TYR A 65 2.14 5.94 -0.09
N CYS A 66 3.48 6.05 -0.14
CA CYS A 66 4.20 6.53 -1.33
C CYS A 66 4.11 5.50 -2.46
N GLU A 67 4.20 4.21 -2.11
CA GLU A 67 4.09 3.11 -3.06
C GLU A 67 2.70 3.08 -3.70
N TYR A 68 1.64 3.21 -2.88
CA TYR A 68 0.27 3.29 -3.39
C TYR A 68 0.06 4.48 -4.32
N ALA A 69 0.54 5.67 -3.94
CA ALA A 69 0.39 6.86 -4.77
C ALA A 69 1.11 6.71 -6.10
N ALA A 70 2.35 6.21 -6.09
CA ALA A 70 3.09 5.95 -7.32
C ALA A 70 2.41 4.91 -8.22
N HIS A 71 1.85 3.85 -7.63
CA HIS A 71 1.10 2.84 -8.38
C HIS A 71 -0.17 3.39 -9.04
N CYS A 72 -0.81 4.37 -8.39
CA CYS A 72 -2.03 5.01 -8.87
C CYS A 72 -1.76 6.31 -9.65
N ASP A 73 -0.52 6.55 -10.10
CA ASP A 73 -0.11 7.77 -10.81
C ASP A 73 -0.55 9.08 -10.10
N ALA A 74 -0.31 9.14 -8.79
CA ALA A 74 -0.60 10.27 -7.94
C ALA A 74 0.65 10.73 -7.18
N LYS A 75 0.67 12.01 -6.82
CA LYS A 75 1.79 12.64 -6.12
C LYS A 75 1.42 12.94 -4.68
N ILE A 76 2.07 12.29 -3.72
CA ILE A 76 1.99 12.70 -2.31
C ILE A 76 2.95 13.86 -2.05
N LEU A 77 2.44 14.93 -1.46
CA LEU A 77 3.24 16.05 -0.99
C LEU A 77 4.16 15.58 0.15
N SER A 78 5.46 15.69 -0.09
CA SER A 78 6.48 15.39 0.90
C SER A 78 6.89 16.65 1.65
N ARG A 79 7.18 16.51 2.94
CA ARG A 79 7.81 17.56 3.75
C ARG A 79 9.01 18.17 3.02
N PRO A 80 9.02 19.50 2.74
CA PRO A 80 10.19 20.16 2.20
C PRO A 80 11.38 20.03 3.14
N GLU A 81 12.57 19.89 2.57
CA GLU A 81 13.80 19.84 3.34
C GLU A 81 13.97 21.13 4.17
N GLY A 82 14.34 20.98 5.44
CA GLY A 82 14.56 22.10 6.35
C GLY A 82 13.29 22.77 6.89
N VAL A 83 12.09 22.33 6.52
CA VAL A 83 10.82 22.88 7.02
C VAL A 83 10.30 22.06 8.21
N GLY A 84 9.72 22.77 9.18
CA GLY A 84 9.21 22.20 10.42
C GLY A 84 10.24 22.09 11.53
N TYR A 85 9.83 21.45 12.61
CA TYR A 85 10.67 21.12 13.76
C TYR A 85 10.56 19.64 14.10
N ASN A 86 11.53 19.11 14.84
CA ASN A 86 11.55 17.70 15.19
C ASN A 86 11.57 17.44 16.69
N LYS A 87 11.11 16.23 17.06
CA LYS A 87 11.32 15.63 18.38
C LYS A 87 11.80 14.20 18.23
N THR A 88 12.59 13.75 19.19
CA THR A 88 13.10 12.38 19.25
C THR A 88 12.43 11.66 20.42
N TYR A 89 11.77 10.53 20.13
CA TYR A 89 11.10 9.70 21.13
C TYR A 89 11.75 8.32 21.13
N GLY A 90 12.66 8.09 22.08
CA GLY A 90 13.57 6.94 22.00
C GLY A 90 14.59 7.10 20.87
N SER A 91 15.71 6.38 20.96
CA SER A 91 16.72 6.37 19.89
C SER A 91 16.44 5.18 18.97
N PRO A 92 16.51 5.31 17.62
CA PRO A 92 17.03 6.44 16.83
C PRO A 92 15.96 7.28 16.07
N THR A 93 14.67 7.12 16.35
CA THR A 93 13.60 7.70 15.51
C THR A 93 13.36 9.19 15.77
N VAL A 94 13.43 10.00 14.69
CA VAL A 94 13.14 11.44 14.69
C VAL A 94 11.80 11.68 14.03
N TYR A 95 10.92 12.42 14.70
CA TYR A 95 9.59 12.77 14.21
C TYR A 95 9.55 14.26 13.89
N TRP A 96 9.00 14.62 12.73
CA TRP A 96 8.89 15.98 12.24
C TRP A 96 7.46 16.49 12.28
N TYR A 97 7.32 17.77 12.61
CA TYR A 97 6.03 18.44 12.72
C TYR A 97 6.07 19.81 12.06
N LEU A 98 4.95 20.19 11.44
CA LEU A 98 4.71 21.49 10.83
C LEU A 98 3.70 22.29 11.65
N ASN A 99 3.84 23.61 11.65
CA ASN A 99 2.80 24.51 12.08
C ASN A 99 1.75 24.76 10.96
N ASP A 100 0.68 25.48 11.28
CA ASP A 100 -0.43 25.71 10.36
C ASP A 100 -0.01 26.47 9.08
N ALA A 101 0.90 27.44 9.19
CA ALA A 101 1.37 28.22 8.04
C ALA A 101 2.26 27.36 7.12
N GLU A 102 3.13 26.55 7.70
CA GLU A 102 3.99 25.60 6.96
C GLU A 102 3.16 24.53 6.24
N LEU A 103 2.10 24.01 6.89
CA LEU A 103 1.16 23.09 6.24
C LEU A 103 0.49 23.76 5.05
N LEU A 104 0.03 25.01 5.19
CA LEU A 104 -0.64 25.73 4.11
C LEU A 104 0.28 26.03 2.93
N GLU A 105 1.53 26.41 3.20
CA GLU A 105 2.51 26.69 2.16
C GLU A 105 2.74 25.46 1.27
N MET A 106 2.81 24.28 1.88
CA MET A 106 2.94 23.01 1.17
C MET A 106 1.62 22.56 0.51
N GLY A 107 0.53 22.53 1.28
CA GLY A 107 -0.64 21.70 1.02
C GLY A 107 -1.86 22.42 0.47
N LYS A 108 -1.88 23.75 0.42
CA LYS A 108 -3.09 24.53 0.06
C LYS A 108 -3.74 24.12 -1.28
N ASN A 109 -2.94 23.68 -2.25
CA ASN A 109 -3.39 23.35 -3.59
C ASN A 109 -3.66 21.85 -3.80
N ALA A 110 -3.54 21.02 -2.76
CA ALA A 110 -3.77 19.59 -2.88
C ALA A 110 -5.20 19.31 -3.35
N ASP A 111 -5.33 18.40 -4.32
CA ASP A 111 -6.62 17.95 -4.85
C ASP A 111 -7.37 17.09 -3.84
N ILE A 112 -6.61 16.28 -3.10
CA ILE A 112 -7.09 15.29 -2.16
C ILE A 112 -6.37 15.50 -0.83
N PHE A 113 -7.10 15.39 0.28
CA PHE A 113 -6.53 15.40 1.62
C PHE A 113 -6.87 14.08 2.34
N ILE A 114 -5.85 13.27 2.61
CA ILE A 114 -5.97 12.09 3.46
C ILE A 114 -5.56 12.46 4.89
N TYR A 115 -6.53 12.47 5.79
CA TYR A 115 -6.36 12.70 7.21
C TYR A 115 -6.26 11.37 7.98
N THR A 116 -5.13 11.12 8.62
CA THR A 116 -4.85 9.83 9.29
C THR A 116 -4.98 9.85 10.81
N GLY A 117 -5.57 10.92 11.36
CA GLY A 117 -5.97 10.96 12.76
C GLY A 117 -7.30 10.25 13.01
N SER A 118 -7.61 10.02 14.29
CA SER A 118 -8.80 9.26 14.70
C SER A 118 -10.12 10.05 14.68
N ASP A 119 -10.06 11.38 14.62
CA ASP A 119 -11.24 12.24 14.68
C ASP A 119 -11.02 13.47 13.79
N PHE A 120 -11.58 13.43 12.59
CA PHE A 120 -11.52 14.54 11.64
C PHE A 120 -12.34 15.74 12.13
N ASP A 121 -13.55 15.51 12.65
CA ASP A 121 -14.50 16.56 13.02
C ASP A 121 -13.97 17.43 14.16
N ALA A 122 -13.38 16.81 15.19
CA ALA A 122 -12.77 17.54 16.30
C ALA A 122 -11.59 18.39 15.84
N ILE A 123 -10.79 17.88 14.91
CA ILE A 123 -9.61 18.59 14.41
C ILE A 123 -9.98 19.69 13.43
N TYR A 124 -10.99 19.46 12.59
CA TYR A 124 -11.59 20.49 11.77
C TYR A 124 -12.16 21.62 12.64
N ALA A 125 -12.88 21.32 13.72
CA ALA A 125 -13.38 22.35 14.64
C ALA A 125 -12.26 23.17 15.29
N LEU A 126 -11.08 22.58 15.49
CA LEU A 126 -9.91 23.25 16.05
C LEU A 126 -9.11 24.05 15.00
N LYS A 127 -9.11 23.60 13.74
CA LYS A 127 -8.20 24.06 12.67
C LYS A 127 -8.90 24.55 11.42
N ASN A 128 -10.21 24.79 11.46
CA ASN A 128 -11.02 25.26 10.34
C ASN A 128 -10.41 26.48 9.64
N GLU A 129 -9.92 27.48 10.37
CA GLU A 129 -9.28 28.67 9.77
C GLU A 129 -8.12 28.32 8.83
N THR A 130 -7.40 27.24 9.13
CA THR A 130 -6.32 26.70 8.28
C THR A 130 -6.91 25.78 7.21
N MET A 131 -7.72 24.78 7.59
CA MET A 131 -8.21 23.74 6.69
C MET A 131 -9.12 24.29 5.59
N ASP A 132 -9.92 25.33 5.86
CA ASP A 132 -10.82 25.97 4.88
C ASP A 132 -10.07 26.61 3.70
N GLN A 133 -8.77 26.82 3.84
CA GLN A 133 -7.90 27.36 2.77
C GLN A 133 -7.34 26.27 1.85
N ILE A 134 -7.54 24.99 2.18
CA ILE A 134 -7.05 23.86 1.39
C ILE A 134 -8.08 23.50 0.31
N LYS A 135 -7.64 23.42 -0.95
CA LYS A 135 -8.48 23.08 -2.11
C LYS A 135 -9.28 21.79 -1.90
N ALA A 136 -8.66 20.74 -1.38
CA ALA A 136 -9.32 19.47 -1.08
C ALA A 136 -10.51 19.63 -0.11
N VAL A 137 -10.38 20.47 0.92
CA VAL A 137 -11.45 20.74 1.90
C VAL A 137 -12.59 21.50 1.23
N GLN A 138 -12.27 22.52 0.44
CA GLN A 138 -13.25 23.31 -0.31
C GLN A 138 -14.05 22.48 -1.32
N ASN A 139 -13.43 21.43 -1.88
CA ASN A 139 -14.03 20.53 -2.85
C ASN A 139 -14.61 19.25 -2.24
N GLU A 140 -14.68 19.16 -0.91
CA GLU A 140 -15.15 17.98 -0.19
C GLU A 140 -14.40 16.69 -0.56
N GLN A 141 -13.12 16.81 -0.96
CA GLN A 141 -12.21 15.71 -1.30
C GLN A 141 -11.30 15.36 -0.11
N VAL A 142 -11.91 15.14 1.04
CA VAL A 142 -11.19 14.78 2.28
C VAL A 142 -11.57 13.37 2.69
N TYR A 143 -10.54 12.57 2.96
CA TYR A 143 -10.66 11.15 3.28
C TYR A 143 -9.98 10.85 4.60
N ASP A 144 -10.57 9.97 5.42
CA ASP A 144 -9.92 9.44 6.61
C ASP A 144 -9.80 7.92 6.56
N THR A 145 -9.14 7.35 7.56
CA THR A 145 -8.84 5.92 7.65
C THR A 145 -9.88 5.11 8.44
N LEU A 146 -11.05 5.68 8.72
CA LEU A 146 -12.08 5.07 9.57
C LEU A 146 -13.11 4.28 8.78
N GLY A 147 -12.82 3.91 7.52
CA GLY A 147 -13.72 3.14 6.66
C GLY A 147 -14.09 1.76 7.23
N GLN A 148 -13.29 1.19 8.13
CA GLN A 148 -13.59 -0.04 8.88
C GLN A 148 -13.75 0.21 10.39
N GLY A 149 -13.85 1.47 10.82
CA GLY A 149 -13.94 1.85 12.23
C GLY A 149 -12.61 2.30 12.84
N GLU A 150 -12.68 2.80 14.08
CA GLU A 150 -11.61 3.60 14.71
C GLU A 150 -10.27 2.88 14.86
N SER A 151 -10.28 1.59 15.20
CA SER A 151 -9.05 0.82 15.46
C SER A 151 -8.58 -0.01 14.26
N ALA A 152 -9.47 -0.24 13.30
CA ALA A 152 -9.24 -1.24 12.23
C ALA A 152 -8.03 -0.89 11.37
N TRP A 153 -7.80 0.40 11.11
CA TRP A 153 -6.66 0.87 10.33
C TRP A 153 -5.32 0.39 10.90
N TYR A 154 -5.13 0.48 12.21
CA TYR A 154 -3.85 0.11 12.83
C TYR A 154 -3.65 -1.39 12.98
N GLU A 155 -4.73 -2.17 13.00
CA GLU A 155 -4.70 -3.60 13.27
C GLU A 155 -4.68 -4.44 11.99
N GLN A 156 -5.45 -4.05 10.97
CA GLN A 156 -5.82 -4.94 9.87
C GLN A 156 -5.35 -4.47 8.49
N ARG A 157 -5.01 -3.17 8.31
CA ARG A 157 -4.58 -2.66 7.00
C ARG A 157 -3.39 -3.43 6.39
N TYR A 158 -2.51 -3.96 7.24
CA TYR A 158 -1.32 -4.69 6.81
C TYR A 158 -1.66 -6.05 6.17
N ALA A 159 -2.82 -6.63 6.53
CA ALA A 159 -3.29 -7.89 5.96
C ALA A 159 -4.00 -7.69 4.60
N GLU A 160 -4.37 -6.46 4.27
CA GLU A 160 -5.13 -6.08 3.07
C GLU A 160 -4.41 -4.98 2.26
N TYR A 161 -3.08 -5.12 2.11
CA TYR A 161 -2.24 -4.11 1.45
C TYR A 161 -2.72 -3.76 0.03
N ASP A 162 -3.12 -4.77 -0.74
CA ASP A 162 -3.68 -4.64 -2.08
C ASP A 162 -4.99 -3.85 -2.09
N VAL A 163 -5.88 -4.11 -1.13
CA VAL A 163 -7.16 -3.39 -1.00
C VAL A 163 -6.93 -1.91 -0.67
N VAL A 164 -5.97 -1.59 0.20
CA VAL A 164 -5.63 -0.18 0.50
C VAL A 164 -5.06 0.52 -0.75
N GLY A 165 -4.28 -0.18 -1.57
CA GLY A 165 -3.81 0.34 -2.86
C GLY A 165 -4.96 0.61 -3.84
N LEU A 166 -5.93 -0.30 -3.94
CA LEU A 166 -7.13 -0.11 -4.76
C LEU A 166 -8.00 1.07 -4.27
N ASP A 167 -8.14 1.21 -2.95
CA ASP A 167 -8.80 2.37 -2.34
C ASP A 167 -8.11 3.67 -2.73
N MET A 168 -6.76 3.71 -2.68
CA MET A 168 -5.99 4.89 -3.12
C MET A 168 -6.29 5.21 -4.58
N CYS A 169 -6.27 4.21 -5.47
CA CYS A 169 -6.55 4.39 -6.89
C CYS A 169 -7.98 4.92 -7.12
N ASP A 170 -8.96 4.51 -6.32
CA ASP A 170 -10.32 5.06 -6.39
C ASP A 170 -10.37 6.51 -5.91
N VAL A 171 -9.71 6.82 -4.79
CA VAL A 171 -9.63 8.18 -4.23
C VAL A 171 -9.02 9.17 -5.25
N VAL A 172 -8.00 8.75 -6.00
CA VAL A 172 -7.36 9.60 -7.02
C VAL A 172 -8.05 9.55 -8.39
N GLY A 173 -9.13 8.79 -8.54
CA GLY A 173 -9.87 8.68 -9.79
C GLY A 173 -9.14 7.90 -10.90
N ARG A 174 -8.22 6.99 -10.52
CA ARG A 174 -7.44 6.15 -11.44
C ARG A 174 -7.84 4.67 -11.38
N THR A 175 -9.11 4.39 -11.08
CA THR A 175 -9.67 3.03 -11.16
C THR A 175 -9.82 2.56 -12.60
N SER A 176 -9.80 1.23 -12.79
CA SER A 176 -10.01 0.64 -14.11
C SER A 176 -11.38 0.99 -14.68
N ALA A 177 -11.42 1.58 -15.88
CA ALA A 177 -12.66 1.90 -16.58
C ALA A 177 -13.41 0.64 -17.09
N THR A 178 -12.72 -0.48 -17.21
CA THR A 178 -13.24 -1.72 -17.80
C THR A 178 -13.49 -2.84 -16.78
N GLY A 179 -12.96 -2.69 -15.56
CA GLY A 179 -13.09 -3.68 -14.48
C GLY A 179 -14.38 -3.54 -13.68
N PRO A 180 -14.67 -4.49 -12.77
CA PRO A 180 -15.66 -4.28 -11.73
C PRO A 180 -15.28 -3.03 -10.93
N LYS A 181 -16.29 -2.20 -10.61
CA LYS A 181 -16.07 -1.00 -9.82
C LYS A 181 -15.55 -1.39 -8.42
N HIS A 182 -14.43 -0.78 -8.01
CA HIS A 182 -13.92 -0.93 -6.65
C HIS A 182 -14.88 -0.31 -5.65
N GLU A 183 -15.07 -0.96 -4.50
CA GLU A 183 -15.76 -0.38 -3.36
C GLU A 183 -14.72 -0.11 -2.28
N ARG A 184 -14.53 1.18 -1.95
CA ARG A 184 -13.56 1.58 -0.94
C ARG A 184 -13.92 0.99 0.42
N ARG A 185 -12.90 0.53 1.12
CA ARG A 185 -13.03 -0.16 2.40
C ARG A 185 -12.40 0.61 3.55
N TRP A 186 -11.24 1.22 3.29
CA TRP A 186 -10.34 1.85 4.25
C TRP A 186 -10.45 3.37 4.22
N PHE A 187 -10.39 3.96 3.03
CA PHE A 187 -10.52 5.40 2.87
C PHE A 187 -11.99 5.78 2.69
N ARG A 188 -12.54 6.45 3.69
CA ARG A 188 -13.89 7.02 3.60
C ARG A 188 -13.83 8.51 3.34
N ASN A 189 -14.72 9.02 2.51
CA ASN A 189 -14.92 10.46 2.38
C ASN A 189 -15.66 10.98 3.62
N VAL A 190 -15.04 11.92 4.35
CA VAL A 190 -15.56 12.39 5.64
C VAL A 190 -16.90 13.13 5.53
N TYR A 191 -17.24 13.68 4.36
CA TYR A 191 -18.47 14.43 4.13
C TYR A 191 -19.63 13.54 3.69
N THR A 192 -19.35 12.47 2.93
CA THR A 192 -20.39 11.67 2.27
C THR A 192 -20.55 10.27 2.85
N GLU A 193 -19.57 9.75 3.58
CA GLU A 193 -19.53 8.36 4.04
C GLU A 193 -19.44 8.26 5.57
N PRO A 194 -20.31 7.45 6.22
CA PRO A 194 -20.27 7.26 7.66
C PRO A 194 -19.01 6.49 8.09
N ILE A 195 -18.66 6.58 9.38
CA ILE A 195 -17.64 5.70 9.97
C ILE A 195 -18.12 4.26 9.83
N GLY A 196 -17.23 3.41 9.30
CA GLY A 196 -17.53 2.00 9.14
C GLY A 196 -17.40 1.22 10.44
N SER A 197 -17.66 -0.08 10.35
CA SER A 197 -17.49 -1.01 11.46
C SER A 197 -17.04 -2.35 10.92
N LEU A 198 -16.11 -3.00 11.62
CA LEU A 198 -15.80 -4.40 11.37
C LEU A 198 -17.03 -5.28 11.62
N SER A 199 -17.17 -6.33 10.83
CA SER A 199 -18.13 -7.39 11.10
C SER A 199 -17.84 -8.05 12.45
N THR A 200 -18.90 -8.48 13.14
CA THR A 200 -18.76 -9.24 14.40
C THR A 200 -18.01 -10.55 14.15
N CYS A 201 -16.94 -10.79 14.90
CA CYS A 201 -16.22 -12.06 14.87
C CYS A 201 -17.08 -13.18 15.47
N ASN A 202 -17.47 -14.18 14.67
CA ASN A 202 -18.24 -15.34 15.13
C ASN A 202 -17.30 -16.47 15.58
N VAL A 203 -16.79 -16.35 16.80
CA VAL A 203 -16.06 -17.42 17.49
C VAL A 203 -17.09 -18.37 18.11
N PRO A 204 -17.37 -19.52 17.48
CA PRO A 204 -16.34 -20.57 17.29
C PRO A 204 -16.10 -21.00 15.83
N GLU A 205 -16.90 -20.54 14.88
CA GLU A 205 -16.91 -21.06 13.50
C GLU A 205 -15.80 -20.43 12.64
N GLU A 206 -15.41 -19.19 12.92
CA GLU A 206 -14.48 -18.43 12.09
C GLU A 206 -13.00 -18.64 12.45
N ILE A 207 -12.64 -18.99 13.69
CA ILE A 207 -11.22 -19.16 14.10
C ILE A 207 -10.50 -20.25 13.31
N SER A 208 -11.25 -21.26 12.86
CA SER A 208 -10.70 -22.37 12.09
C SER A 208 -10.75 -22.16 10.58
N GLN A 209 -11.36 -21.06 10.12
CA GLN A 209 -11.44 -20.74 8.71
C GLN A 209 -10.29 -19.82 8.30
N PRO A 210 -9.65 -20.06 7.13
CA PRO A 210 -8.72 -19.11 6.56
C PRO A 210 -9.42 -17.76 6.36
N TYR A 211 -8.73 -16.67 6.72
CA TYR A 211 -9.18 -15.34 6.35
C TYR A 211 -9.21 -15.23 4.82
N VAL A 212 -10.37 -14.86 4.28
CA VAL A 212 -10.56 -14.62 2.85
C VAL A 212 -10.76 -13.12 2.67
N PRO A 213 -9.77 -12.38 2.13
CA PRO A 213 -9.95 -10.96 1.89
C PRO A 213 -11.07 -10.73 0.87
N PRO A 214 -11.78 -9.59 0.95
CA PRO A 214 -12.68 -9.15 -0.10
C PRO A 214 -11.86 -8.91 -1.39
N ALA A 215 -11.72 -9.94 -2.22
CA ALA A 215 -10.94 -9.84 -3.45
C ALA A 215 -11.77 -9.22 -4.57
N GLN A 216 -11.18 -8.32 -5.35
CA GLN A 216 -11.69 -8.02 -6.69
C GLN A 216 -11.51 -9.25 -7.58
N GLN A 217 -12.56 -9.64 -8.31
CA GLN A 217 -12.45 -10.73 -9.28
C GLN A 217 -11.50 -10.31 -10.40
N CYS A 218 -10.38 -11.02 -10.52
CA CYS A 218 -9.44 -10.82 -11.63
C CYS A 218 -10.10 -11.21 -12.95
N VAL A 219 -10.39 -10.21 -13.79
CA VAL A 219 -10.85 -10.44 -15.17
C VAL A 219 -9.69 -10.12 -16.10
N ARG A 220 -9.35 -11.05 -17.01
CA ARG A 220 -8.37 -10.76 -18.06
C ARG A 220 -8.88 -9.61 -18.94
N PRO A 221 -8.09 -8.55 -19.16
CA PRO A 221 -8.39 -7.59 -20.22
C PRO A 221 -8.57 -8.36 -21.55
N GLN A 222 -9.65 -8.09 -22.28
CA GLN A 222 -9.81 -8.65 -23.62
C GLN A 222 -8.70 -8.06 -24.51
N SER A 223 -7.83 -8.91 -25.07
CA SER A 223 -6.80 -8.44 -26.00
C SER A 223 -7.48 -7.84 -27.24
N SER A 224 -7.37 -6.53 -27.44
CA SER A 224 -7.85 -5.83 -28.64
C SER A 224 -6.91 -6.04 -29.83
N ILE A 225 -6.58 -7.30 -30.12
CA ILE A 225 -5.98 -7.69 -31.39
C ILE A 225 -7.10 -8.34 -32.19
N GLU A 226 -7.85 -7.55 -32.94
CA GLU A 226 -8.68 -8.09 -34.01
C GLU A 226 -7.73 -8.73 -35.04
N PRO A 227 -7.78 -10.04 -35.29
CA PRO A 227 -7.08 -10.62 -36.42
C PRO A 227 -7.80 -10.14 -37.67
N ASN A 228 -7.14 -9.27 -38.43
CA ASN A 228 -7.56 -8.89 -39.76
C ASN A 228 -7.72 -10.17 -40.60
N GLU A 229 -8.96 -10.58 -40.85
CA GLU A 229 -9.29 -11.66 -41.78
C GLU A 229 -8.91 -11.19 -43.19
N GLY A 230 -7.81 -11.74 -43.71
CA GLY A 230 -7.29 -11.33 -45.02
C GLY A 230 -6.37 -12.37 -45.63
N GLU A 231 -6.99 -13.28 -46.37
CA GLU A 231 -6.44 -14.00 -47.53
C GLU A 231 -5.81 -15.39 -47.32
N THR A 232 -6.53 -16.35 -47.87
CA THR A 232 -6.29 -17.78 -47.94
C THR A 232 -5.26 -18.09 -49.03
N THR A 233 -4.30 -18.97 -48.76
CA THR A 233 -3.93 -20.01 -49.75
C THR A 233 -3.30 -21.24 -49.11
N PRO A 234 -3.69 -22.47 -49.51
CA PRO A 234 -3.31 -23.70 -48.82
C PRO A 234 -2.18 -24.46 -49.55
N MET A 235 -1.16 -24.95 -48.83
CA MET A 235 -0.36 -26.11 -49.24
C MET A 235 0.18 -26.81 -47.97
N THR A 236 -0.41 -27.93 -47.56
CA THR A 236 0.01 -29.32 -47.86
C THR A 236 0.82 -29.94 -46.73
N LYS A 237 0.20 -30.92 -46.06
CA LYS A 237 0.81 -31.89 -45.13
C LYS A 237 1.96 -32.65 -45.82
N PRO A 238 3.05 -32.95 -45.10
CA PRO A 238 3.56 -34.31 -45.19
C PRO A 238 3.73 -34.95 -43.81
N GLU A 239 3.47 -36.24 -43.82
CA GLU A 239 3.54 -37.17 -42.71
C GLU A 239 4.98 -37.66 -42.48
N SER A 240 5.32 -37.82 -41.20
CA SER A 240 6.12 -38.91 -40.62
C SER A 240 7.64 -39.05 -40.85
N SER A 241 8.29 -39.32 -39.70
CA SER A 241 9.56 -40.04 -39.48
C SER A 241 10.86 -39.28 -39.76
N THR A 242 11.67 -39.03 -38.73
CA THR A 242 12.80 -39.92 -38.36
C THR A 242 13.31 -39.62 -36.95
N LYS A 243 13.58 -40.71 -36.22
CA LYS A 243 14.16 -40.82 -34.88
C LYS A 243 15.67 -40.48 -34.90
N ALA A 244 16.14 -39.64 -33.98
CA ALA A 244 17.54 -39.61 -33.53
C ALA A 244 17.64 -39.05 -32.09
N GLU A 245 18.13 -39.89 -31.16
CA GLU A 245 18.66 -39.56 -29.83
C GLU A 245 19.83 -38.55 -29.96
N ILE A 246 20.26 -37.78 -28.94
CA ILE A 246 21.12 -38.12 -27.77
C ILE A 246 21.44 -36.74 -27.09
N PRO A 247 21.81 -36.55 -25.79
CA PRO A 247 21.36 -37.12 -24.52
C PRO A 247 21.01 -36.03 -23.45
N ALA A 248 20.46 -36.49 -22.33
CA ALA A 248 20.38 -35.73 -21.08
C ALA A 248 21.76 -35.62 -20.39
N ALA A 249 22.10 -34.43 -19.90
CA ALA A 249 23.22 -34.22 -18.97
C ALA A 249 22.66 -33.99 -17.55
N THR A 250 22.76 -35.03 -16.75
CA THR A 250 22.64 -35.04 -15.28
C THR A 250 23.95 -34.56 -14.67
N ILE A 251 23.92 -33.57 -13.77
CA ILE A 251 24.90 -33.41 -12.67
C ILE A 251 24.11 -32.85 -11.47
N GLN A 252 23.58 -33.69 -10.59
CA GLN A 252 24.19 -34.23 -9.36
C GLN A 252 24.50 -33.17 -8.29
N SER A 253 23.61 -33.12 -7.31
CA SER A 253 23.82 -32.64 -5.96
C SER A 253 24.93 -33.44 -5.27
N THR A 254 25.86 -32.75 -4.62
CA THR A 254 26.74 -33.34 -3.61
C THR A 254 26.64 -32.52 -2.33
N GLU A 255 25.97 -33.11 -1.34
CA GLU A 255 26.24 -32.88 0.07
C GLU A 255 27.65 -33.39 0.39
N GLU A 256 28.46 -32.60 1.06
CA GLU A 256 29.53 -33.12 1.92
C GLU A 256 29.45 -32.42 3.28
N ASP A 257 29.26 -33.27 4.29
CA ASP A 257 29.26 -33.00 5.70
C ASP A 257 30.65 -33.34 6.29
N SER A 258 30.86 -32.89 7.54
CA SER A 258 31.92 -33.28 8.50
C SER A 258 33.14 -32.36 8.69
N SER A 259 33.13 -31.74 9.89
CA SER A 259 34.16 -31.78 10.97
C SER A 259 35.65 -31.66 10.60
N ASP A 260 36.53 -30.92 11.30
CA ASP A 260 36.60 -30.70 12.75
C ASP A 260 37.66 -29.63 13.11
N SER A 261 37.40 -28.90 14.22
CA SER A 261 38.33 -28.43 15.27
C SER A 261 39.73 -27.86 14.95
N SER A 262 39.99 -26.59 15.37
CA SER A 262 40.97 -26.31 16.45
C SER A 262 40.79 -24.92 17.08
N ALA A 263 41.22 -24.80 18.34
CA ALA A 263 40.65 -23.98 19.40
C ALA A 263 41.39 -22.65 19.74
N SER A 264 40.85 -21.99 20.80
CA SER A 264 41.47 -21.02 21.75
C SER A 264 41.21 -19.51 21.46
N ARG A 265 40.71 -18.64 22.35
CA ARG A 265 40.59 -18.62 23.84
C ARG A 265 39.40 -17.76 24.34
N LYS A 266 38.72 -18.30 25.35
CA LYS A 266 38.15 -17.73 26.59
C LYS A 266 37.99 -16.20 26.73
N SER A 267 36.75 -15.76 27.05
CA SER A 267 36.49 -14.89 28.21
C SER A 267 35.07 -15.14 28.75
N LEU A 268 34.98 -15.51 30.03
CA LEU A 268 33.74 -15.67 30.78
C LEU A 268 33.26 -14.29 31.26
N ILE A 269 31.98 -13.95 31.06
CA ILE A 269 31.27 -13.01 31.92
C ILE A 269 29.96 -13.68 32.36
N ALA A 270 29.75 -13.69 33.67
CA ALA A 270 28.74 -14.45 34.38
C ALA A 270 27.34 -13.87 34.19
N PHE A 271 26.36 -14.78 34.04
CA PHE A 271 24.94 -14.53 34.14
C PHE A 271 24.55 -14.22 35.60
N THR A 272 23.80 -13.14 35.81
CA THR A 272 22.93 -12.98 36.98
C THR A 272 21.51 -12.76 36.50
N SER A 273 20.67 -13.77 36.73
CA SER A 273 19.23 -13.76 36.53
C SER A 273 18.56 -12.68 37.37
N VAL A 274 17.73 -11.85 36.73
CA VAL A 274 16.65 -11.13 37.41
C VAL A 274 15.34 -11.59 36.78
N ILE A 275 14.61 -12.37 37.55
CA ILE A 275 13.23 -12.77 37.31
C ILE A 275 12.37 -11.53 37.52
N LEU A 276 11.69 -11.04 36.48
CA LEU A 276 10.62 -10.06 36.63
C LEU A 276 9.29 -10.77 36.36
N ALA A 277 8.49 -10.90 37.41
CA ALA A 277 7.18 -11.53 37.38
C ALA A 277 6.18 -10.64 36.63
N LEU A 278 5.54 -11.23 35.62
CA LEU A 278 4.33 -10.75 34.96
C LEU A 278 3.17 -10.78 35.96
N VAL A 279 2.65 -9.62 36.34
CA VAL A 279 1.33 -9.50 36.96
C VAL A 279 0.34 -9.16 35.86
N ILE A 280 -0.41 -10.18 35.46
CA ILE A 280 -1.61 -10.08 34.64
C ILE A 280 -2.74 -9.59 35.56
N PHE A 281 -3.22 -8.36 35.33
CA PHE A 281 -4.54 -7.96 35.82
C PHE A 281 -5.53 -8.02 34.66
N CYS A 282 -6.20 -9.16 34.57
CA CYS A 282 -7.45 -9.32 33.84
C CYS A 282 -8.55 -8.74 34.72
N ASN A 283 -9.16 -7.62 34.33
CA ASN A 283 -10.33 -7.09 35.02
C ASN A 283 -11.57 -7.40 34.16
N TYR A 284 -12.26 -8.47 34.53
CA TYR A 284 -13.62 -8.79 34.12
C TYR A 284 -14.41 -9.09 35.40
N ASN A 285 -15.41 -8.27 35.71
CA ASN A 285 -16.71 -8.62 36.28
C ASN A 285 -17.51 -7.31 36.48
N PHE A 286 -18.63 -7.10 35.79
CA PHE A 286 -19.97 -7.60 36.14
C PHE A 286 -20.41 -7.21 37.55
N LEU A 287 -21.05 -6.05 37.65
CA LEU A 287 -22.41 -5.85 38.18
C LEU A 287 -22.91 -4.45 37.81
#